data_AF-A0A315EHR8-F1
#
_entry.id   AF-A0A315EHR8-F1
#
_cell.length_a   1.000
_cell.length_b   1.000
_cell.length_c   1.000
_cell.angle_alpha   90.00
_cell.angle_beta   90.00
_cell.angle_gamma   90.00
#
_symmetry.space_group_name_H-M   'P 1'
#
loop_
_entity.id
_entity.type
_entity.pdbx_description
1 polymer ?
#
loop_
_entity_poly.entity_id
_entity_poly.type
_entity_poly.pdbx_seq_one_letter_code
_entity_poly.pdbx_strand_id
1 'polypeptide(L)'
;MVNSFFKLNKDTTVSHMTPTCACCGPLQLAGNHSRRGFLAAGAATVAGGLMGMMPFQAQAASGNYEAMLVNCIDPRFTTLSWQYMGLLQGISRDKLTDNYSQFVIAGGPIGAVHPKFSAWHKAYWDNLDITVSLHHIKRVVGITHRDCGAAKLAFGDDKVADKHDETEAHAEALNEFRRQVQKRHPKLSVITGVMSLDGRVDLIG
;
A
#
# COMPACT_ATOMS: atom_id res chain seq x y z
N MET A 1 -14.52 -39.64 -24.72
CA MET A 1 -13.18 -40.11 -25.10
C MET A 1 -12.55 -39.10 -26.02
N VAL A 2 -11.57 -38.31 -25.56
CA VAL A 2 -10.37 -37.99 -26.34
C VAL A 2 -9.22 -37.90 -25.32
N ASN A 3 -8.18 -38.67 -25.61
CA ASN A 3 -7.03 -38.95 -24.77
C ASN A 3 -6.12 -37.73 -24.57
N SER A 4 -5.59 -37.68 -23.35
CA SER A 4 -4.37 -37.00 -22.93
C SER A 4 -3.17 -37.40 -23.79
N PHE A 5 -2.28 -36.46 -24.14
CA PHE A 5 -0.82 -36.65 -24.24
C PHE A 5 -0.15 -35.28 -24.50
N PHE A 6 0.19 -34.54 -23.44
CA PHE A 6 1.31 -33.60 -23.47
C PHE A 6 2.41 -34.19 -22.59
N LYS A 7 3.52 -34.58 -23.23
CA LYS A 7 4.75 -35.01 -22.55
C LYS A 7 5.34 -33.82 -21.80
N LEU A 8 5.44 -33.95 -20.47
CA LEU A 8 6.14 -32.99 -19.63
C LEU A 8 7.66 -33.21 -19.83
N ASN A 9 8.34 -32.20 -20.38
CA ASN A 9 9.79 -32.18 -20.45
C ASN A 9 10.32 -31.96 -19.03
N LYS A 10 10.97 -32.99 -18.48
CA LYS A 10 11.65 -32.96 -17.19
C LYS A 10 13.07 -32.50 -17.51
N ASP A 11 13.35 -31.21 -17.33
CA ASP A 11 14.70 -30.64 -17.12
C ASP A 11 14.60 -29.09 -17.14
N THR A 12 14.24 -28.52 -16.00
CA THR A 12 14.56 -27.12 -15.69
C THR A 12 15.13 -27.11 -14.29
N THR A 13 16.44 -27.03 -14.21
CA THR A 13 17.20 -26.82 -12.98
C THR A 13 16.88 -25.43 -12.47
N VAL A 14 16.02 -25.35 -11.44
CA VAL A 14 15.83 -24.12 -10.67
C VAL A 14 17.10 -23.93 -9.85
N SER A 15 17.96 -23.00 -10.27
CA SER A 15 19.08 -22.53 -9.45
C SER A 15 18.53 -21.89 -8.18
N HIS A 16 18.59 -22.64 -7.07
CA HIS A 16 18.41 -22.10 -5.73
C HIS A 16 19.61 -21.21 -5.40
N MET A 17 19.53 -19.93 -5.76
CA MET A 17 20.40 -18.90 -5.17
C MET A 17 19.96 -18.70 -3.72
N THR A 18 20.59 -19.43 -2.81
CA THR A 18 20.49 -19.17 -1.38
C THR A 18 21.12 -17.80 -1.10
N PRO A 19 20.39 -16.86 -0.47
CA PRO A 19 20.99 -15.61 -0.04
C PRO A 19 21.98 -15.94 1.08
N THR A 20 23.28 -15.79 0.80
CA THR A 20 24.31 -15.97 1.82
C THR A 20 24.21 -14.82 2.82
N CYS A 21 23.54 -15.10 3.93
CA CYS A 21 23.54 -14.25 5.11
C CYS A 21 24.99 -14.13 5.62
N ALA A 22 25.49 -12.90 5.73
CA ALA A 22 26.87 -12.59 6.12
C ALA A 22 27.20 -12.98 7.59
N CYS A 23 26.27 -13.57 8.33
CA CYS A 23 26.44 -13.91 9.75
C CYS A 23 26.87 -15.36 10.02
N CYS A 24 26.99 -16.22 8.99
CA CYS A 24 27.26 -17.65 9.17
C CYS A 24 28.42 -18.20 8.34
N GLY A 25 29.38 -17.36 7.96
CA GLY A 25 30.65 -17.84 7.40
C GLY A 25 31.59 -18.30 8.52
N PRO A 26 32.16 -19.52 8.48
CA PRO A 26 33.22 -19.87 9.42
C PRO A 26 34.42 -18.96 9.17
N LEU A 27 34.87 -18.28 10.23
CA LEU A 27 36.07 -17.45 10.23
C LEU A 27 37.29 -18.36 9.99
N GLN A 28 37.68 -18.55 8.73
CA GLN A 28 38.89 -19.30 8.40
C GLN A 28 40.10 -18.42 8.66
N LEU A 29 40.83 -18.72 9.73
CA LEU A 29 42.07 -18.05 10.08
C LEU A 29 43.19 -18.53 9.13
N ALA A 30 43.44 -17.78 8.05
CA ALA A 30 44.56 -18.05 7.17
C ALA A 30 45.88 -17.60 7.84
N GLY A 31 46.72 -18.54 8.26
CA GLY A 31 48.11 -18.23 8.58
C GLY A 31 48.81 -19.12 9.62
N ASN A 32 50.13 -19.25 9.44
CA ASN A 32 51.05 -20.07 10.21
C ASN A 32 51.12 -19.63 11.70
N HIS A 33 51.05 -20.58 12.62
CA HIS A 33 50.87 -20.35 14.06
C HIS A 33 52.13 -19.80 14.74
N SER A 34 52.23 -18.47 14.84
CA SER A 34 53.24 -17.77 15.66
C SER A 34 52.56 -17.05 16.83
N ARG A 35 53.23 -16.97 18.00
CA ARG A 35 52.73 -16.25 19.18
C ARG A 35 52.42 -14.76 18.90
N ARG A 36 53.09 -14.15 17.93
CA ARG A 36 52.77 -12.78 17.47
C ARG A 36 51.52 -12.75 16.58
N GLY A 37 51.27 -13.79 15.80
CA GLY A 37 50.06 -13.95 15.00
C GLY A 37 48.80 -14.09 15.85
N PHE A 38 48.91 -14.71 17.04
CA PHE A 38 47.78 -14.85 17.97
C PHE A 38 47.34 -13.50 18.58
N LEU A 39 48.27 -12.63 18.96
CA LEU A 39 47.94 -11.30 19.48
C LEU A 39 47.39 -10.38 18.37
N ALA A 40 47.92 -10.47 17.15
CA ALA A 40 47.40 -9.73 16.02
C ALA A 40 46.00 -10.21 15.60
N ALA A 41 45.75 -11.52 15.61
CA ALA A 41 44.44 -12.10 15.34
C ALA A 41 43.42 -11.73 16.43
N GLY A 42 43.81 -11.73 17.71
CA GLY A 42 42.94 -11.33 18.81
C GLY A 42 42.53 -9.86 18.78
N ALA A 43 43.42 -8.96 18.34
CA ALA A 43 43.07 -7.54 18.16
C ALA A 43 42.10 -7.34 16.98
N ALA A 44 42.31 -8.08 15.87
CA ALA A 44 41.46 -8.01 14.69
C ALA A 44 40.05 -8.59 14.91
N THR A 45 39.92 -9.66 15.71
CA THR A 45 38.61 -10.26 16.03
C THR A 45 37.77 -9.38 16.95
N VAL A 46 38.38 -8.66 17.89
CA VAL A 46 37.67 -7.70 18.76
C VAL A 46 37.21 -6.48 17.96
N ALA A 47 38.06 -5.93 17.08
CA ALA A 47 37.70 -4.80 16.23
C ALA A 47 36.62 -5.17 15.18
N GLY A 48 36.71 -6.36 14.56
CA GLY A 48 35.72 -6.86 13.61
C GLY A 48 34.39 -7.27 14.27
N GLY A 49 34.45 -7.82 15.48
CA GLY A 49 33.26 -8.18 16.27
C GLY A 49 32.43 -6.97 16.70
N LEU A 50 33.07 -5.82 16.94
CA LEU A 50 32.37 -4.57 17.28
C LEU A 50 31.63 -3.96 16.08
N MET A 51 32.14 -4.14 14.85
CA MET A 51 31.46 -3.70 13.63
C MET A 51 30.27 -4.60 13.25
N GLY A 52 30.35 -5.91 13.54
CA GLY A 52 29.24 -6.85 13.33
C GLY A 52 28.11 -6.77 14.39
N MET A 53 28.34 -6.02 15.47
CA MET A 53 27.39 -5.79 16.57
C MET A 53 26.71 -4.41 16.50
N MET A 54 26.99 -3.59 15.48
CA MET A 54 26.21 -2.38 15.27
C MET A 54 24.82 -2.79 14.77
N PRO A 55 23.74 -2.50 15.51
CA PRO A 55 22.40 -2.80 15.03
C PRO A 55 22.22 -2.05 13.71
N PHE A 56 21.89 -2.78 12.64
CA PHE A 56 21.39 -2.15 11.41
C PHE A 56 20.24 -1.23 11.82
N GLN A 57 20.48 0.07 11.81
CA GLN A 57 19.45 1.05 12.15
C GLN A 57 18.45 1.03 11.00
N ALA A 58 17.33 0.34 11.21
CA ALA A 58 16.21 0.39 10.27
C ALA A 58 15.70 1.83 10.25
N GLN A 59 15.93 2.53 9.15
CA GLN A 59 15.40 3.88 8.95
C GLN A 59 13.96 3.76 8.48
N ALA A 60 13.03 4.39 9.20
CA ALA A 60 11.66 4.52 8.75
C ALA A 60 11.64 5.42 7.49
N ALA A 61 11.05 4.92 6.41
CA ALA A 61 10.86 5.71 5.20
C ALA A 61 9.92 6.90 5.50
N SER A 62 10.36 8.11 5.13
CA SER A 62 9.59 9.35 5.21
C SER A 62 9.99 10.24 4.04
N GLY A 63 9.11 11.13 3.59
CA GLY A 63 9.36 11.93 2.39
C GLY A 63 8.18 12.80 1.99
N ASN A 64 8.28 13.44 0.82
CA ASN A 64 7.19 14.20 0.23
C ASN A 64 6.52 13.36 -0.86
N TYR A 65 5.29 12.94 -0.61
CA TYR A 65 4.48 12.15 -1.53
C TYR A 65 3.32 12.97 -2.07
N GLU A 66 2.77 12.55 -3.20
CA GLU A 66 1.80 13.37 -3.92
C GLU A 66 0.39 13.22 -3.35
N ALA A 67 0.01 12.02 -2.91
CA ALA A 67 -1.34 11.75 -2.42
C ALA A 67 -1.40 10.58 -1.44
N MET A 68 -2.55 10.44 -0.78
CA MET A 68 -3.05 9.17 -0.26
C MET A 68 -4.29 8.74 -1.04
N LEU A 69 -4.32 7.50 -1.53
CA LEU A 69 -5.51 6.85 -2.07
C LEU A 69 -6.20 6.06 -0.96
N VAL A 70 -7.51 6.26 -0.81
CA VAL A 70 -8.38 5.32 -0.08
C VAL A 70 -9.45 4.76 -1.01
N ASN A 71 -9.49 3.43 -1.12
CA ASN A 71 -10.40 2.71 -2.01
C ASN A 71 -10.88 1.37 -1.41
N CYS A 72 -11.79 0.71 -2.13
CA CYS A 72 -12.38 -0.56 -1.69
C CYS A 72 -11.42 -1.76 -1.84
N ILE A 73 -11.58 -2.77 -0.97
CA ILE A 73 -10.88 -4.08 -1.09
C ILE A 73 -11.37 -4.95 -2.25
N ASP A 74 -12.32 -4.47 -3.06
CA ASP A 74 -12.87 -5.24 -4.17
C ASP A 74 -11.77 -5.56 -5.20
N PRO A 75 -11.50 -6.85 -5.46
CA PRO A 75 -10.35 -7.26 -6.27
C PRO A 75 -10.45 -6.80 -7.73
N ARG A 76 -11.65 -6.46 -8.22
CA ARG A 76 -11.85 -5.94 -9.58
C ARG A 76 -11.20 -4.57 -9.79
N PHE A 77 -10.93 -3.85 -8.70
CA PHE A 77 -10.48 -2.45 -8.74
C PHE A 77 -9.02 -2.24 -8.37
N THR A 78 -8.25 -3.29 -8.03
CA THR A 78 -6.83 -3.15 -7.67
C THR A 78 -6.03 -2.49 -8.79
N THR A 79 -6.08 -3.05 -10.01
CA THR A 79 -5.37 -2.49 -11.18
C THR A 79 -6.01 -1.20 -11.67
N LEU A 80 -7.34 -1.10 -11.67
CA LEU A 80 -8.05 0.09 -12.15
C LEU A 80 -7.75 1.32 -11.28
N SER A 81 -7.65 1.13 -9.96
CA SER A 81 -7.29 2.21 -9.04
C SER A 81 -5.85 2.66 -9.24
N TRP A 82 -4.91 1.74 -9.45
CA TRP A 82 -3.53 2.08 -9.79
C TRP A 82 -3.44 2.83 -11.12
N GLN A 83 -4.15 2.38 -12.15
CA GLN A 83 -4.21 3.06 -13.46
C GLN A 83 -4.79 4.47 -13.34
N TYR A 84 -5.88 4.62 -12.58
CA TYR A 84 -6.50 5.92 -12.33
C TYR A 84 -5.54 6.87 -11.62
N MET A 85 -4.84 6.39 -10.57
CA MET A 85 -3.81 7.18 -9.91
C MET A 85 -2.74 7.61 -10.92
N GLY A 86 -2.25 6.71 -11.78
CA GLY A 86 -1.29 7.07 -12.84
C GLY A 86 -1.79 8.07 -13.89
N LEU A 87 -3.09 8.38 -13.93
CA LEU A 87 -3.72 9.30 -14.89
C LEU A 87 -4.24 10.59 -14.25
N LEU A 88 -4.05 10.80 -12.94
CA LEU A 88 -4.53 12.01 -12.27
C LEU A 88 -3.95 13.27 -12.94
N GLN A 89 -4.85 14.12 -13.44
CA GLN A 89 -4.48 15.34 -14.15
C GLN A 89 -3.71 16.31 -13.25
N GLY A 90 -2.76 17.05 -13.85
CA GLY A 90 -1.90 17.99 -13.14
C GLY A 90 -0.65 17.34 -12.50
N ILE A 91 -0.46 16.04 -12.69
CA ILE A 91 0.70 15.30 -12.23
C ILE A 91 1.24 14.47 -13.40
N SER A 92 2.56 14.49 -13.61
CA SER A 92 3.16 13.68 -14.66
C SER A 92 3.15 12.20 -14.26
N ARG A 93 2.94 11.28 -15.21
CA ARG A 93 2.71 9.85 -14.91
C ARG A 93 3.83 9.21 -14.09
N ASP A 94 5.07 9.65 -14.33
CA ASP A 94 6.28 9.29 -13.59
C ASP A 94 6.24 9.68 -12.10
N LYS A 95 5.44 10.69 -11.74
CA LYS A 95 5.26 11.18 -10.37
C LYS A 95 4.14 10.50 -9.60
N LEU A 96 3.48 9.47 -10.13
CA LEU A 96 2.46 8.72 -9.38
C LEU A 96 2.74 7.22 -9.31
N THR A 97 3.61 6.68 -10.15
CA THR A 97 4.23 5.39 -9.89
C THR A 97 5.00 5.49 -8.57
N ASP A 98 4.61 4.71 -7.58
CA ASP A 98 5.24 4.62 -6.25
C ASP A 98 5.30 5.93 -5.43
N ASN A 99 4.48 6.93 -5.78
CA ASN A 99 4.52 8.27 -5.15
C ASN A 99 3.19 8.66 -4.48
N TYR A 100 2.44 7.66 -4.02
CA TYR A 100 1.26 7.85 -3.18
C TYR A 100 1.19 6.74 -2.11
N SER A 101 0.58 7.06 -0.98
CA SER A 101 0.22 6.06 0.03
C SER A 101 -1.12 5.43 -0.30
N GLN A 102 -1.32 4.15 0.00
CA GLN A 102 -2.60 3.49 -0.27
C GLN A 102 -3.14 2.83 1.01
N PHE A 103 -4.41 3.10 1.29
CA PHE A 103 -5.17 2.40 2.34
C PHE A 103 -6.43 1.79 1.74
N VAL A 104 -6.55 0.47 1.84
CA VAL A 104 -7.65 -0.26 1.21
C VAL A 104 -8.53 -0.84 2.31
N ILE A 105 -9.82 -0.52 2.26
CA ILE A 105 -10.81 -0.98 3.25
C ILE A 105 -12.15 -1.27 2.57
N ALA A 106 -12.96 -2.19 3.09
CA ALA A 106 -14.28 -2.47 2.52
C ALA A 106 -15.12 -1.18 2.39
N GLY A 107 -15.59 -0.88 1.17
CA GLY A 107 -16.31 0.35 0.83
C GLY A 107 -15.44 1.60 0.64
N GLY A 108 -14.12 1.52 0.84
CA GLY A 108 -13.21 2.66 0.72
C GLY A 108 -13.67 3.81 1.63
N PRO A 109 -13.90 5.02 1.09
CA PRO A 109 -14.46 6.14 1.84
C PRO A 109 -15.74 5.81 2.62
N ILE A 110 -16.65 4.96 2.09
CA ILE A 110 -17.87 4.55 2.81
C ILE A 110 -17.50 3.86 4.13
N GLY A 111 -16.51 2.96 4.09
CA GLY A 111 -16.00 2.28 5.29
C GLY A 111 -15.38 3.23 6.32
N ALA A 112 -14.89 4.40 5.89
CA ALA A 112 -14.25 5.38 6.75
C ALA A 112 -15.24 6.33 7.47
N VAL A 113 -16.49 6.46 6.99
CA VAL A 113 -17.46 7.41 7.55
C VAL A 113 -18.85 6.86 7.84
N HIS A 114 -19.30 5.82 7.14
CA HIS A 114 -20.67 5.36 7.30
C HIS A 114 -20.87 4.70 8.69
N PRO A 115 -21.96 4.98 9.43
CA PRO A 115 -22.18 4.45 10.78
C PRO A 115 -22.16 2.93 10.89
N LYS A 116 -22.58 2.23 9.82
CA LYS A 116 -22.51 0.75 9.71
C LYS A 116 -21.10 0.20 9.99
N PHE A 117 -20.08 1.00 9.72
CA PHE A 117 -18.66 0.63 9.78
C PHE A 117 -17.88 1.40 10.86
N SER A 118 -18.57 1.95 11.87
CA SER A 118 -17.96 2.80 12.91
C SER A 118 -16.74 2.20 13.62
N ALA A 119 -16.71 0.88 13.78
CA ALA A 119 -15.56 0.17 14.37
C ALA A 119 -14.25 0.34 13.58
N TRP A 120 -14.32 0.67 12.29
CA TRP A 120 -13.15 0.81 11.42
C TRP A 120 -12.67 2.26 11.28
N HIS A 121 -13.50 3.24 11.65
CA HIS A 121 -13.21 4.66 11.44
C HIS A 121 -11.88 5.05 12.07
N LYS A 122 -11.64 4.63 13.32
CA LYS A 122 -10.39 4.94 14.04
C LYS A 122 -9.17 4.44 13.27
N ALA A 123 -9.22 3.23 12.71
CA ALA A 123 -8.10 2.67 11.98
C ALA A 123 -7.76 3.49 10.74
N TYR A 124 -8.76 3.95 9.98
CA TYR A 124 -8.53 4.81 8.83
C TYR A 124 -8.00 6.19 9.22
N TRP A 125 -8.65 6.86 10.19
CA TRP A 125 -8.28 8.23 10.56
C TRP A 125 -6.89 8.31 11.19
N ASP A 126 -6.54 7.38 12.07
CA ASP A 126 -5.18 7.29 12.62
C ASP A 126 -4.14 7.00 11.51
N ASN A 127 -4.50 6.21 10.49
CA ASN A 127 -3.61 5.93 9.37
C ASN A 127 -3.41 7.15 8.46
N LEU A 128 -4.46 7.96 8.25
CA LEU A 128 -4.34 9.23 7.55
C LEU A 128 -3.42 10.19 8.33
N ASP A 129 -3.56 10.29 9.66
CA ASP A 129 -2.68 11.10 10.50
C ASP A 129 -1.21 10.69 10.35
N ILE A 130 -0.92 9.39 10.39
CA ILE A 130 0.42 8.84 10.17
C ILE A 130 0.92 9.17 8.76
N THR A 131 0.07 9.01 7.75
CA THR A 131 0.44 9.30 6.36
C THR A 131 0.78 10.78 6.17
N VAL A 132 0.01 11.69 6.76
CA VAL A 132 0.30 13.12 6.75
C VAL A 132 1.63 13.40 7.46
N SER A 133 1.89 12.75 8.60
CA SER A 133 3.10 12.96 9.39
C SER A 133 4.37 12.42 8.73
N LEU A 134 4.30 11.28 8.04
CA LEU A 134 5.49 10.62 7.48
C LEU A 134 5.72 10.99 6.00
N HIS A 135 4.64 11.15 5.25
CA HIS A 135 4.69 11.25 3.79
C HIS A 135 4.33 12.64 3.26
N HIS A 136 4.01 13.60 4.15
CA HIS A 136 3.78 15.02 3.82
C HIS A 136 2.90 15.22 2.58
N ILE A 137 1.85 14.41 2.46
CA ILE A 137 0.98 14.36 1.28
C ILE A 137 0.30 15.71 1.02
N LYS A 138 0.02 16.00 -0.25
CA LYS A 138 -0.70 17.23 -0.66
C LYS A 138 -2.22 17.06 -0.72
N ARG A 139 -2.68 15.81 -0.87
CA ARG A 139 -4.09 15.52 -1.10
C ARG A 139 -4.51 14.11 -0.69
N VAL A 140 -5.81 13.95 -0.48
CA VAL A 140 -6.47 12.66 -0.32
C VAL A 140 -7.35 12.41 -1.54
N VAL A 141 -7.26 11.21 -2.11
CA VAL A 141 -8.07 10.73 -3.21
C VAL A 141 -8.95 9.60 -2.68
N GLY A 142 -10.25 9.86 -2.52
CA GLY A 142 -11.22 8.90 -2.02
C GLY A 142 -12.09 8.33 -3.14
N ILE A 143 -11.86 7.07 -3.50
CA ILE A 143 -12.57 6.42 -4.61
C ILE A 143 -13.42 5.27 -4.09
N THR A 144 -14.72 5.37 -4.34
CA THR A 144 -15.65 4.24 -4.22
C THR A 144 -15.89 3.62 -5.60
N HIS A 145 -16.68 2.56 -5.72
CA HIS A 145 -16.93 1.93 -7.02
C HIS A 145 -18.38 1.46 -7.20
N ARG A 146 -18.78 1.27 -8.46
CA ARG A 146 -20.07 0.67 -8.84
C ARG A 146 -20.13 -0.80 -8.46
N ASP A 147 -21.34 -1.27 -8.16
CA ASP A 147 -21.62 -2.65 -7.75
C ASP A 147 -20.82 -3.02 -6.49
N CYS A 148 -20.90 -2.16 -5.47
CA CYS A 148 -20.15 -2.32 -4.22
C CYS A 148 -20.95 -3.07 -3.14
N GLY A 149 -20.47 -4.25 -2.75
CA GLY A 149 -21.08 -5.03 -1.66
C GLY A 149 -21.09 -4.29 -0.32
N ALA A 150 -20.08 -3.48 -0.01
CA ALA A 150 -20.06 -2.69 1.22
C ALA A 150 -21.05 -1.52 1.17
N ALA A 151 -21.28 -0.91 0.00
CA ALA A 151 -22.32 0.09 -0.18
C ALA A 151 -23.71 -0.53 0.03
N LYS A 152 -23.95 -1.71 -0.55
CA LYS A 152 -25.18 -2.49 -0.32
C LYS A 152 -25.44 -2.75 1.16
N LEU A 153 -24.40 -3.12 1.94
CA LEU A 153 -24.52 -3.32 3.39
C LEU A 153 -24.74 -2.03 4.19
N ALA A 154 -24.27 -0.89 3.67
CA ALA A 154 -24.39 0.41 4.32
C ALA A 154 -25.76 1.04 4.09
N PHE A 155 -26.22 1.05 2.84
CA PHE A 155 -27.39 1.83 2.39
C PHE A 155 -28.62 0.97 2.08
N GLY A 156 -28.47 -0.35 1.98
CA GLY A 156 -29.53 -1.29 1.61
C GLY A 156 -29.63 -1.52 0.09
N ASP A 157 -30.34 -2.57 -0.29
CA ASP A 157 -30.48 -3.05 -1.67
C ASP A 157 -31.05 -2.00 -2.62
N ASP A 158 -32.10 -1.29 -2.18
CA ASP A 158 -32.79 -0.29 -3.02
C ASP A 158 -31.86 0.86 -3.41
N LYS A 159 -30.97 1.27 -2.49
CA LYS A 159 -30.03 2.39 -2.69
C LYS A 159 -28.84 2.05 -3.58
N VAL A 160 -28.74 0.81 -4.05
CA VAL A 160 -27.72 0.37 -5.01
C VAL A 160 -28.35 -0.40 -6.19
N ALA A 161 -29.67 -0.29 -6.36
CA ALA A 161 -30.42 -1.05 -7.36
C ALA A 161 -30.14 -0.58 -8.80
N ASP A 162 -29.91 0.72 -8.98
CA ASP A 162 -29.52 1.30 -10.26
C ASP A 162 -28.43 2.37 -10.10
N LYS A 163 -27.88 2.80 -11.24
CA LYS A 163 -26.74 3.72 -11.28
C LYS A 163 -27.05 5.06 -10.64
N HIS A 164 -28.26 5.59 -10.77
CA HIS A 164 -28.61 6.90 -10.23
C HIS A 164 -28.65 6.83 -8.71
N ASP A 165 -29.42 5.91 -8.15
CA ASP A 165 -29.57 5.72 -6.71
C ASP A 165 -28.22 5.38 -6.04
N GLU A 166 -27.43 4.51 -6.67
CA GLU A 166 -26.08 4.19 -6.20
C GLU A 166 -25.17 5.43 -6.20
N THR A 167 -25.29 6.31 -7.22
CA THR A 167 -24.52 7.55 -7.25
C THR A 167 -24.88 8.45 -6.07
N GLU A 168 -26.16 8.59 -5.74
CA GLU A 168 -26.60 9.41 -4.60
C GLU A 168 -26.09 8.85 -3.28
N ALA A 169 -26.22 7.54 -3.05
CA ALA A 169 -25.74 6.88 -1.84
C ALA A 169 -24.22 7.03 -1.67
N HIS A 170 -23.47 6.85 -2.77
CA HIS A 170 -22.03 7.08 -2.76
C HIS A 170 -21.68 8.54 -2.52
N ALA A 171 -22.40 9.48 -3.14
CA ALA A 171 -22.16 10.91 -2.98
C ALA A 171 -22.37 11.37 -1.54
N GLU A 172 -23.37 10.85 -0.85
CA GLU A 172 -23.60 11.11 0.58
C GLU A 172 -22.34 10.79 1.41
N ALA A 173 -21.83 9.57 1.30
CA ALA A 173 -20.62 9.16 2.02
C ALA A 173 -19.37 9.91 1.56
N LEU A 174 -19.20 10.18 0.26
CA LEU A 174 -18.04 10.89 -0.27
C LEU A 174 -18.01 12.36 0.17
N ASN A 175 -19.16 13.02 0.28
CA ASN A 175 -19.27 14.38 0.77
C ASN A 175 -18.97 14.44 2.28
N GLU A 176 -19.49 13.50 3.06
CA GLU A 176 -19.17 13.39 4.48
C GLU A 176 -17.67 13.11 4.69
N PHE A 177 -17.09 12.19 3.92
CA PHE A 177 -15.66 11.91 3.90
C PHE A 177 -14.83 13.16 3.60
N ARG A 178 -15.17 13.91 2.53
CA ARG A 178 -14.51 15.18 2.20
C ARG A 178 -14.56 16.17 3.35
N ARG A 179 -15.74 16.38 3.94
CA ARG A 179 -15.94 17.28 5.08
C ARG A 179 -15.08 16.87 6.27
N GLN A 180 -14.99 15.56 6.56
CA GLN A 180 -14.19 15.03 7.67
C GLN A 180 -12.69 15.17 7.44
N VAL A 181 -12.20 14.96 6.21
CA VAL A 181 -10.79 15.20 5.84
C VAL A 181 -10.46 16.68 5.99
N GLN A 182 -11.27 17.58 5.43
CA GLN A 182 -11.04 19.03 5.50
C GLN A 182 -11.08 19.56 6.94
N LYS A 183 -11.95 18.99 7.79
CA LYS A 183 -12.01 19.34 9.21
C LYS A 183 -10.73 18.95 9.98
N ARG A 184 -10.14 17.79 9.68
CA ARG A 184 -8.94 17.26 10.38
C ARG A 184 -7.64 17.80 9.80
N HIS A 185 -7.58 17.93 8.48
CA HIS A 185 -6.40 18.35 7.73
C HIS A 185 -6.76 19.45 6.71
N PRO A 186 -6.97 20.70 7.15
CA PRO A 186 -7.48 21.78 6.30
C PRO A 186 -6.55 22.18 5.15
N LYS A 187 -5.29 21.75 5.17
CA LYS A 187 -4.32 21.99 4.09
C LYS A 187 -4.38 20.97 2.96
N LEU A 188 -5.05 19.82 3.16
CA LEU A 188 -5.16 18.79 2.14
C LEU A 188 -6.27 19.13 1.15
N SER A 189 -5.95 19.03 -0.15
CA SER A 189 -6.99 18.97 -1.17
C SER A 189 -7.66 17.59 -1.16
N VAL A 190 -8.94 17.52 -1.55
CA VAL A 190 -9.73 16.28 -1.50
C VAL A 190 -10.42 16.02 -2.83
N ILE A 191 -10.03 14.94 -3.49
CA ILE A 191 -10.66 14.44 -4.70
C ILE A 191 -11.50 13.22 -4.31
N THR A 192 -12.77 13.22 -4.67
CA THR A 192 -13.64 12.05 -4.47
C THR A 192 -14.33 11.67 -5.77
N GLY A 193 -14.67 10.39 -5.91
CA GLY A 193 -15.34 9.89 -7.10
C GLY A 193 -15.85 8.47 -6.96
N VAL A 194 -16.67 8.08 -7.94
CA VAL A 194 -17.20 6.72 -8.08
C VAL A 194 -16.63 6.09 -9.35
N MET A 195 -15.88 5.00 -9.19
CA MET A 195 -15.28 4.26 -10.30
C MET A 195 -16.24 3.21 -10.88
N SER A 196 -16.42 3.22 -12.18
CA SER A 196 -17.14 2.20 -12.93
C SER A 196 -16.28 0.96 -13.16
N LEU A 197 -16.90 -0.18 -13.51
CA LEU A 197 -16.20 -1.45 -13.76
C LEU A 197 -15.21 -1.40 -14.95
N ASP A 198 -15.29 -0.37 -15.79
CA ASP A 198 -14.36 -0.10 -16.89
C ASP A 198 -13.20 0.85 -16.49
N GLY A 199 -13.14 1.28 -15.22
CA GLY A 199 -12.14 2.18 -14.68
C GLY A 199 -12.43 3.67 -14.85
N ARG A 200 -13.52 4.07 -15.51
CA ARG A 200 -13.91 5.48 -15.58
C ARG A 200 -14.39 5.97 -14.22
N VAL A 201 -13.96 7.17 -13.83
CA VAL A 201 -14.33 7.78 -12.55
C VAL A 201 -15.25 8.97 -12.78
N ASP A 202 -16.45 8.89 -12.21
CA ASP A 202 -17.36 10.02 -12.09
C ASP A 202 -16.96 10.80 -10.83
N LEU A 203 -16.42 12.03 -10.99
CA LEU A 203 -16.00 12.84 -9.85
C LEU A 203 -17.21 13.33 -9.05
N ILE A 204 -17.09 13.27 -7.73
CA ILE A 204 -18.06 13.81 -6.78
C ILE A 204 -17.39 15.01 -6.11
N GLY A 205 -17.98 16.19 -6.22
CA GLY A 205 -17.35 17.48 -5.93
C GLY A 205 -18.24 18.36 -5.09
#